data_AF-A0A4R4P6W0-F1
#
_entry.id   AF-A0A4R4P6W0-F1
#
_cell.length_a   1.000
_cell.length_b   1.000
_cell.length_c   1.000
_cell.angle_alpha   90.00
_cell.angle_beta   90.00
_cell.angle_gamma   90.00
#
_symmetry.space_group_name_H-M   'P 1'
#
loop_
_entity.id
_entity.type
_entity.pdbx_description
1 polymer ?
#
loop_
_entity_poly.entity_id
_entity_poly.type
_entity_poly.pdbx_seq_one_letter_code
_entity_poly.pdbx_strand_id
1 'polypeptide(L)'
;MTHSVRSLVDILADSVDWLSVRTADAVPGPEWVSCAQVVAEQQAGGDPTLEWRSRVAADYARDYGVDPPVQVAAMFTLMWYVQVPALVAGVLGAAVGVTPEVSPAALAFRVHPTAHYPIEVALLSDRVVPVQTAAAQLQQHAKAFLDSYRPGVKLGSLQRFGAVDDEVRSALRMPDSAPYAGEAATAFGVSLEQKLRTSCCYFYVLPRVNACTTCPRFR
;
A
#
# COMPACT_ATOMS: atom_id res chain seq x y z
N MET A 1 14.00 -6.44 -23.78
CA MET A 1 12.60 -6.26 -24.23
C MET A 1 12.13 -4.91 -23.71
N THR A 2 11.41 -4.13 -24.51
CA THR A 2 10.85 -2.85 -24.06
C THR A 2 9.49 -3.15 -23.43
N HIS A 3 9.34 -2.88 -22.13
CA HIS A 3 8.07 -3.08 -21.43
C HIS A 3 7.13 -1.90 -21.73
N SER A 4 5.83 -2.19 -21.88
CA SER A 4 4.76 -1.19 -21.86
C SER A 4 3.98 -1.32 -20.55
N VAL A 5 3.24 -0.29 -20.14
CA VAL A 5 2.39 -0.40 -18.94
C VAL A 5 1.40 -1.56 -19.08
N ARG A 6 0.88 -1.83 -20.27
CA ARG A 6 -0.02 -2.97 -20.52
C ARG A 6 0.66 -4.31 -20.25
N SER A 7 1.89 -4.54 -20.71
CA SER A 7 2.58 -5.80 -20.41
C SER A 7 2.98 -5.93 -18.94
N LEU A 8 3.16 -4.81 -18.24
CA LEU A 8 3.41 -4.78 -16.80
C LEU A 8 2.14 -5.11 -15.98
N VAL A 9 0.95 -4.78 -16.48
CA VAL A 9 -0.32 -5.19 -15.86
C VAL A 9 -0.42 -6.71 -15.76
N ASP A 10 -0.12 -7.42 -16.84
CA ASP A 10 -0.21 -8.88 -16.88
C ASP A 10 0.76 -9.51 -15.86
N ILE A 11 2.01 -9.04 -15.79
CA ILE A 11 3.00 -9.52 -14.82
C ILE A 11 2.56 -9.27 -13.37
N LEU A 12 1.98 -8.09 -13.10
CA LEU A 12 1.51 -7.75 -11.76
C LEU A 12 0.30 -8.62 -11.36
N ALA A 13 -0.63 -8.85 -12.27
CA ALA A 13 -1.79 -9.72 -12.06
C ALA A 13 -1.36 -11.18 -11.80
N ASP A 14 -0.37 -11.68 -12.54
CA ASP A 14 0.18 -13.03 -12.36
C ASP A 14 0.96 -13.18 -11.04
N SER A 15 1.47 -12.09 -10.46
CA SER A 15 2.24 -12.12 -9.21
C SER A 15 1.39 -11.90 -7.95
N VAL A 16 0.15 -11.42 -8.11
CA VAL A 16 -0.73 -11.01 -7.00
C VAL A 16 -2.16 -11.46 -7.27
N ASP A 17 -2.43 -12.73 -7.03
CA ASP A 17 -3.66 -13.44 -7.43
C ASP A 17 -4.98 -12.81 -6.94
N TRP A 18 -4.93 -12.05 -5.85
CA TRP A 18 -6.10 -11.40 -5.23
C TRP A 18 -6.33 -9.96 -5.71
N LEU A 19 -5.40 -9.38 -6.47
CA LEU A 19 -5.45 -8.00 -6.94
C LEU A 19 -5.64 -7.95 -8.45
N SER A 20 -6.75 -7.35 -8.91
CA SER A 20 -6.89 -7.03 -10.34
C SER A 20 -6.19 -5.73 -10.68
N VAL A 21 -5.59 -5.63 -11.86
CA VAL A 21 -4.93 -4.41 -12.32
C VAL A 21 -5.38 -4.08 -13.72
N ARG A 22 -5.58 -2.78 -14.00
CA ARG A 22 -5.93 -2.30 -15.33
C ARG A 22 -5.28 -0.96 -15.65
N THR A 23 -5.19 -0.64 -16.93
CA THR A 23 -4.92 0.73 -17.39
C THR A 23 -6.23 1.50 -17.51
N ALA A 24 -6.20 2.81 -17.27
CA ALA A 24 -7.33 3.70 -17.55
C ALA A 24 -6.82 5.12 -17.85
N ASP A 25 -7.52 5.87 -18.70
CA ASP A 25 -7.14 7.26 -19.04
C ASP A 25 -7.54 8.26 -17.95
N ALA A 26 -8.43 7.86 -17.04
CA ALA A 26 -8.93 8.64 -15.91
C ALA A 26 -9.41 7.72 -14.78
N VAL A 27 -9.73 8.32 -13.62
CA VAL A 27 -10.35 7.60 -12.49
C VAL A 27 -11.64 6.91 -12.98
N PRO A 28 -11.75 5.57 -12.92
CA PRO A 28 -12.78 4.88 -13.69
C PRO A 28 -14.24 5.06 -13.24
N GLY A 29 -14.48 5.50 -12.00
CA GLY A 29 -15.82 5.59 -11.45
C GLY A 29 -15.85 6.15 -10.02
N PRO A 30 -17.04 6.47 -9.50
CA PRO A 30 -17.21 7.05 -8.15
C PRO A 30 -16.81 6.11 -7.01
N GLU A 31 -16.77 4.80 -7.25
CA GLU A 31 -16.33 3.78 -6.30
C GLU A 31 -14.79 3.67 -6.18
N TRP A 32 -14.05 4.42 -7.01
CA TRP A 32 -12.60 4.43 -7.03
C TRP A 32 -12.03 5.54 -6.15
N VAL A 33 -11.01 5.18 -5.38
CA VAL A 33 -10.22 6.10 -4.58
C VAL A 33 -9.07 6.61 -5.43
N SER A 34 -9.06 7.89 -5.76
CA SER A 34 -7.91 8.55 -6.40
C SER A 34 -6.85 8.89 -5.37
N CYS A 35 -5.62 8.39 -5.54
CA CYS A 35 -4.51 8.74 -4.64
C CYS A 35 -4.22 10.25 -4.65
N ALA A 36 -4.33 10.91 -5.82
CA ALA A 36 -4.16 12.36 -5.93
C ALA A 36 -5.21 13.14 -5.12
N GLN A 37 -6.49 12.74 -5.20
CA GLN A 37 -7.55 13.41 -4.43
C GLN A 37 -7.37 13.18 -2.93
N VAL A 38 -7.05 11.96 -2.50
CA VAL A 38 -6.78 11.65 -1.09
C VAL A 38 -5.67 12.55 -0.54
N VAL A 39 -4.52 12.61 -1.22
CA VAL A 39 -3.40 13.43 -0.76
C VAL A 39 -3.76 14.93 -0.76
N ALA A 40 -4.41 15.42 -1.82
CA ALA A 40 -4.79 16.82 -1.93
C ALA A 40 -5.78 17.25 -0.83
N GLU A 41 -6.81 16.45 -0.58
CA GLU A 41 -7.81 16.73 0.45
C GLU A 41 -7.20 16.68 1.86
N GLN A 42 -6.32 15.73 2.15
CA GLN A 42 -5.61 15.69 3.44
C GLN A 42 -4.72 16.92 3.64
N GLN A 43 -4.00 17.34 2.60
CA GLN A 43 -3.14 18.54 2.65
C GLN A 43 -3.95 19.83 2.79
N ALA A 44 -5.18 19.85 2.28
CA ALA A 44 -6.14 20.93 2.51
C ALA A 44 -6.77 20.91 3.92
N GLY A 45 -6.42 19.93 4.77
CA GLY A 45 -6.92 19.79 6.13
C GLY A 45 -8.18 18.91 6.26
N GLY A 46 -8.62 18.28 5.18
CA GLY A 46 -9.70 17.30 5.18
C GLY A 46 -9.26 15.94 5.70
N ASP A 47 -10.23 15.02 5.78
CA ASP A 47 -10.01 13.63 6.20
C ASP A 47 -10.73 12.64 5.25
N PRO A 48 -10.26 12.51 4.00
CA PRO A 48 -10.88 11.63 2.99
C PRO A 48 -10.88 10.15 3.39
N THR A 49 -10.08 9.80 4.40
CA THR A 49 -9.94 8.44 4.91
C THR A 49 -10.87 8.12 6.08
N LEU A 50 -11.66 9.09 6.57
CA LEU A 50 -12.57 8.91 7.70
C LEU A 50 -13.64 7.85 7.44
N GLU A 51 -14.26 7.88 6.26
CA GLU A 51 -15.31 6.93 5.90
C GLU A 51 -14.75 5.50 5.88
N TRP A 52 -13.58 5.31 5.25
CA TRP A 52 -12.91 4.01 5.21
C TRP A 52 -12.60 3.48 6.61
N ARG A 53 -11.99 4.30 7.49
CA ARG A 53 -11.74 3.91 8.88
C ARG A 53 -13.02 3.59 9.65
N SER A 54 -14.07 4.36 9.43
CA SER A 54 -15.35 4.19 10.13
C SER A 54 -16.00 2.87 9.76
N ARG A 55 -15.95 2.47 8.48
CA ARG A 55 -16.42 1.16 8.03
C ARG A 55 -15.62 0.01 8.62
N VAL A 56 -14.28 0.11 8.63
CA VAL A 56 -13.40 -0.90 9.24
C VAL A 56 -13.70 -1.05 10.73
N ALA A 57 -13.82 0.06 11.46
CA ALA A 57 -14.11 0.04 12.89
C ALA A 57 -15.49 -0.57 13.19
N ALA A 58 -16.51 -0.21 12.41
CA ALA A 58 -17.86 -0.74 12.56
C ALA A 58 -17.92 -2.26 12.29
N ASP A 59 -17.23 -2.73 11.25
CA ASP A 59 -17.22 -4.15 10.90
C ASP A 59 -16.47 -4.97 11.94
N TYR A 60 -15.31 -4.51 12.41
CA TYR A 60 -14.59 -5.17 13.51
C TYR A 60 -15.37 -5.13 14.82
N ALA A 61 -16.11 -4.05 15.12
CA ALA A 61 -16.97 -4.02 16.29
C ALA A 61 -18.05 -5.13 16.25
N ARG A 62 -18.63 -5.36 15.07
CA ARG A 62 -19.58 -6.46 14.86
C ARG A 62 -18.92 -7.83 14.95
N ASP A 63 -17.80 -8.03 14.26
CA ASP A 63 -17.13 -9.34 14.14
C ASP A 63 -16.55 -9.82 15.47
N TYR A 64 -16.01 -8.90 16.27
CA TYR A 64 -15.36 -9.21 17.54
C TYR A 64 -16.26 -8.97 18.76
N GLY A 65 -17.44 -8.38 18.58
CA GLY A 65 -18.38 -8.07 19.65
C GLY A 65 -17.89 -7.03 20.67
N VAL A 66 -16.89 -6.23 20.29
CA VAL A 66 -16.28 -5.18 21.13
C VAL A 66 -15.84 -4.01 20.27
N ASP A 67 -15.88 -2.78 20.78
CA ASP A 67 -15.32 -1.63 20.08
C ASP A 67 -13.79 -1.79 19.97
N PRO A 68 -13.22 -1.91 18.76
CA PRO A 68 -11.79 -2.08 18.59
C PRO A 68 -11.07 -0.75 18.94
N PRO A 69 -9.82 -0.81 19.44
CA PRO A 69 -9.02 0.39 19.60
C PRO A 69 -8.92 1.17 18.29
N VAL A 70 -9.15 2.47 18.35
CA VAL A 70 -9.15 3.39 17.19
C VAL A 70 -7.87 3.33 16.35
N GLN A 71 -6.74 2.92 16.94
CA GLN A 71 -5.48 2.68 16.25
C GLN A 71 -5.55 1.55 15.23
N VAL A 72 -6.42 0.54 15.43
CA VAL A 72 -6.55 -0.61 14.53
C VAL A 72 -7.05 -0.15 13.16
N ALA A 73 -8.19 0.56 13.11
CA ALA A 73 -8.74 1.08 11.85
C ALA A 73 -7.81 2.11 11.21
N ALA A 74 -7.17 2.96 12.03
CA ALA A 74 -6.19 3.93 11.55
C ALA A 74 -4.97 3.29 10.89
N MET A 75 -4.43 2.24 11.49
CA MET A 75 -3.28 1.52 10.97
C MET A 75 -3.64 0.65 9.77
N PHE A 76 -4.81 -0.01 9.80
CA PHE A 76 -5.35 -0.78 8.68
C PHE A 76 -5.41 0.08 7.41
N THR A 77 -6.09 1.22 7.50
CA THR A 77 -6.27 2.14 6.36
C THR A 77 -4.93 2.66 5.85
N LEU A 78 -4.01 3.04 6.75
CA LEU A 78 -2.68 3.50 6.39
C LEU A 78 -1.90 2.44 5.62
N MET A 79 -1.85 1.21 6.15
CA MET A 79 -1.11 0.11 5.55
C MET A 79 -1.63 -0.21 4.16
N TRP A 80 -2.95 -0.35 4.02
CA TRP A 80 -3.55 -0.67 2.72
C TRP A 80 -3.43 0.47 1.72
N TYR A 81 -3.46 1.73 2.15
CA TYR A 81 -3.18 2.87 1.26
C TYR A 81 -1.75 2.80 0.71
N VAL A 82 -0.74 2.66 1.58
CA VAL A 82 0.67 2.66 1.14
C VAL A 82 1.05 1.37 0.41
N GLN A 83 0.28 0.30 0.60
CA GLN A 83 0.49 -0.95 -0.11
C GLN A 83 0.20 -0.82 -1.62
N VAL A 84 -0.76 0.02 -2.04
CA VAL A 84 -1.10 0.19 -3.46
C VAL A 84 0.13 0.59 -4.32
N PRO A 85 0.83 1.71 -4.04
CA PRO A 85 2.05 2.03 -4.79
C PRO A 85 3.19 1.04 -4.51
N ALA A 86 3.25 0.42 -3.33
CA ALA A 86 4.28 -0.56 -3.00
C ALA A 86 4.14 -1.86 -3.80
N LEU A 87 2.93 -2.35 -4.06
CA LEU A 87 2.68 -3.51 -4.91
C LEU A 87 3.09 -3.21 -6.34
N VAL A 88 2.61 -2.11 -6.91
CA VAL A 88 2.94 -1.73 -8.29
C VAL A 88 4.45 -1.58 -8.48
N ALA A 89 5.12 -0.80 -7.63
CA ALA A 89 6.55 -0.54 -7.79
C ALA A 89 7.44 -1.71 -7.34
N GLY A 90 7.09 -2.36 -6.23
CA GLY A 90 7.89 -3.42 -5.61
C GLY A 90 7.84 -4.73 -6.40
N VAL A 91 6.64 -5.21 -6.74
CA VAL A 91 6.47 -6.48 -7.48
C VAL A 91 7.17 -6.38 -8.84
N LEU A 92 6.85 -5.35 -9.62
CA LEU A 92 7.41 -5.17 -10.96
C LEU A 92 8.89 -4.79 -10.94
N GLY A 93 9.31 -3.98 -9.97
CA GLY A 93 10.72 -3.66 -9.77
C GLY A 93 11.55 -4.91 -9.48
N ALA A 94 11.03 -5.86 -8.70
CA ALA A 94 11.72 -7.12 -8.41
C ALA A 94 11.67 -8.11 -9.58
N ALA A 95 10.54 -8.19 -10.29
CA ALA A 95 10.34 -9.12 -11.39
C ALA A 95 11.10 -8.73 -12.67
N VAL A 96 11.05 -7.45 -13.05
CA VAL A 96 11.53 -6.97 -14.37
C VAL A 96 12.37 -5.70 -14.35
N GLY A 97 12.65 -5.12 -13.18
CA GLY A 97 13.56 -3.97 -13.02
C GLY A 97 13.00 -2.60 -13.45
N VAL A 98 11.79 -2.57 -13.99
CA VAL A 98 11.07 -1.35 -14.40
C VAL A 98 9.64 -1.38 -13.88
N THR A 99 9.02 -0.22 -13.73
CA THR A 99 7.67 -0.09 -13.16
C THR A 99 6.87 0.97 -13.92
N PRO A 100 5.53 0.93 -13.90
CA PRO A 100 4.73 2.13 -14.15
C PRO A 100 5.05 3.18 -13.10
N GLU A 101 4.95 4.46 -13.42
CA GLU A 101 5.09 5.49 -12.39
C GLU A 101 4.04 5.32 -11.26
N VAL A 102 4.43 5.65 -10.03
CA VAL A 102 3.60 5.46 -8.83
C VAL A 102 3.33 6.77 -8.08
N SER A 103 3.40 7.89 -8.81
CA SER A 103 2.96 9.20 -8.30
C SER A 103 1.47 9.16 -7.92
N PRO A 104 0.97 10.03 -7.01
CA PRO A 104 -0.44 10.03 -6.63
C PRO A 104 -1.40 10.19 -7.83
N ALA A 105 -1.00 10.94 -8.86
CA ALA A 105 -1.80 11.15 -10.06
C ALA A 105 -1.88 9.92 -10.97
N ALA A 106 -0.93 9.00 -10.85
CA ALA A 106 -0.84 7.81 -11.69
C ALA A 106 -1.64 6.62 -11.16
N LEU A 107 -2.23 6.71 -9.97
CA LEU A 107 -2.86 5.58 -9.29
C LEU A 107 -4.26 5.92 -8.77
N ALA A 108 -5.18 5.00 -9.02
CA ALA A 108 -6.43 4.90 -8.29
C ALA A 108 -6.68 3.44 -7.91
N PHE A 109 -7.49 3.20 -6.89
CA PHE A 109 -7.81 1.84 -6.46
C PHE A 109 -9.25 1.70 -6.00
N ARG A 110 -9.77 0.48 -6.08
CA ARG A 110 -11.09 0.13 -5.56
C ARG A 110 -10.94 -0.70 -4.30
N VAL A 111 -11.70 -0.37 -3.27
CA VAL A 111 -11.67 -1.06 -1.98
C VAL A 111 -12.73 -2.17 -1.95
N HIS A 112 -12.40 -3.32 -1.37
CA HIS A 112 -13.36 -4.41 -1.16
C HIS A 112 -14.50 -3.93 -0.25
N PRO A 113 -15.78 -4.14 -0.61
CA PRO A 113 -16.92 -3.56 0.12
C PRO A 113 -17.03 -4.01 1.59
N THR A 114 -16.62 -5.25 1.90
CA THR A 114 -16.67 -5.81 3.28
C THR A 114 -15.30 -6.03 3.91
N ALA A 115 -14.29 -6.49 3.17
CA ALA A 115 -12.97 -6.74 3.71
C ALA A 115 -12.06 -5.49 3.77
N HIS A 116 -12.50 -4.38 3.16
CA HIS A 116 -11.87 -3.06 3.22
C HIS A 116 -10.43 -2.95 2.69
N TYR A 117 -9.84 -3.99 2.10
CA TYR A 117 -8.55 -3.90 1.41
C TYR A 117 -8.71 -3.56 -0.09
N PRO A 118 -7.73 -2.91 -0.74
CA PRO A 118 -7.72 -2.68 -2.18
C PRO A 118 -7.83 -4.00 -2.96
N ILE A 119 -8.74 -4.08 -3.91
CA ILE A 119 -8.94 -5.27 -4.76
C ILE A 119 -8.66 -5.01 -6.22
N GLU A 120 -8.66 -3.74 -6.62
CA GLU A 120 -8.31 -3.36 -7.98
C GLU A 120 -7.45 -2.10 -7.98
N VAL A 121 -6.47 -2.04 -8.87
CA VAL A 121 -5.64 -0.86 -9.13
C VAL A 121 -5.79 -0.43 -10.58
N ALA A 122 -6.01 0.87 -10.79
CA ALA A 122 -6.00 1.51 -12.08
C ALA A 122 -4.70 2.30 -12.23
N LEU A 123 -3.93 1.96 -13.27
CA LEU A 123 -2.75 2.69 -13.71
C LEU A 123 -3.19 3.79 -14.68
N LEU A 124 -3.04 5.04 -14.24
CA LEU A 124 -3.56 6.24 -14.92
C LEU A 124 -2.50 6.95 -15.78
N SER A 125 -1.33 6.34 -15.94
CA SER A 125 -0.23 6.83 -16.76
C SER A 125 0.31 5.70 -17.62
N ASP A 126 0.74 6.02 -18.84
CA ASP A 126 1.39 5.10 -19.78
C ASP A 126 2.92 5.07 -19.61
N ARG A 127 3.46 5.82 -18.63
CA ARG A 127 4.90 5.97 -18.42
C ARG A 127 5.48 4.78 -17.66
N VAL A 128 6.45 4.14 -18.29
CA VAL A 128 7.35 3.17 -17.66
C VAL A 128 8.61 3.89 -17.20
N VAL A 129 9.02 3.65 -15.95
CA VAL A 129 10.16 4.27 -15.31
C VAL A 129 11.11 3.22 -14.72
N PRO A 130 12.41 3.53 -14.56
CA PRO A 130 13.33 2.69 -13.80
C PRO A 130 12.91 2.55 -12.34
N VAL A 131 13.25 1.43 -11.70
CA VAL A 131 12.90 1.16 -10.30
C VAL A 131 13.40 2.26 -9.33
N GLN A 132 14.53 2.91 -9.61
CA GLN A 132 15.06 4.01 -8.80
C GLN A 132 14.14 5.25 -8.86
N THR A 133 13.57 5.54 -10.03
CA THR A 133 12.59 6.61 -10.19
C THR A 133 11.30 6.25 -9.45
N ALA A 134 10.84 5.01 -9.57
CA ALA A 134 9.66 4.53 -8.86
C ALA A 134 9.84 4.57 -7.34
N ALA A 135 11.02 4.22 -6.82
CA ALA A 135 11.36 4.32 -5.41
C ALA A 135 11.29 5.76 -4.89
N ALA A 136 11.85 6.72 -5.63
CA ALA A 136 11.74 8.14 -5.30
C ALA A 136 10.28 8.64 -5.32
N GLN A 137 9.49 8.20 -6.32
CA GLN A 137 8.07 8.53 -6.41
C GLN A 137 7.27 7.95 -5.24
N LEU A 138 7.48 6.68 -4.91
CA LEU A 138 6.84 6.02 -3.77
C LEU A 138 7.17 6.73 -2.46
N GLN A 139 8.45 7.08 -2.25
CA GLN A 139 8.86 7.82 -1.06
C GLN A 139 8.15 9.18 -0.95
N GLN A 140 8.08 9.93 -2.05
CA GLN A 140 7.39 11.22 -2.09
C GLN A 140 5.88 11.07 -1.88
N HIS A 141 5.26 10.09 -2.53
CA HIS A 141 3.83 9.77 -2.40
C HIS A 141 3.51 9.39 -0.95
N ALA A 142 4.22 8.42 -0.38
CA ALA A 142 4.02 7.99 0.98
C ALA A 142 4.26 9.13 1.98
N LYS A 143 5.30 9.95 1.80
CA LYS A 143 5.54 11.13 2.65
C LYS A 143 4.39 12.13 2.59
N ALA A 144 3.90 12.45 1.39
CA ALA A 144 2.79 13.38 1.20
C ALA A 144 1.51 12.91 1.92
N PHE A 145 1.20 11.61 1.84
CA PHE A 145 0.11 10.98 2.58
C PHE A 145 0.36 10.98 4.09
N LEU A 146 1.50 10.45 4.55
CA LEU A 146 1.79 10.19 5.96
C LEU A 146 2.02 11.46 6.80
N ASP A 147 2.51 12.54 6.18
CA ASP A 147 2.68 13.82 6.85
C ASP A 147 1.36 14.58 7.01
N SER A 148 0.37 14.32 6.16
CA SER A 148 -0.96 14.92 6.21
C SER A 148 -2.02 13.98 6.83
N TYR A 149 -1.69 12.71 7.06
CA TYR A 149 -2.58 11.75 7.72
C TYR A 149 -2.83 12.10 9.19
N ARG A 150 -4.08 12.43 9.51
CA ARG A 150 -4.55 12.82 10.85
C ARG A 150 -5.76 11.98 11.27
N PRO A 151 -5.58 10.68 11.60
CA PRO A 151 -6.70 9.77 11.86
C PRO A 151 -7.36 9.95 13.25
N GLY A 152 -7.20 11.12 13.89
CA GLY A 152 -7.67 11.35 15.27
C GLY A 152 -6.90 10.61 16.37
N VAL A 153 -5.86 9.86 16.01
CA VAL A 153 -5.03 9.08 16.93
C VAL A 153 -3.55 9.27 16.64
N LYS A 154 -2.71 9.17 17.69
CA LYS A 154 -1.27 9.26 17.52
C LYS A 154 -0.71 7.95 16.95
N LEU A 155 -0.08 8.04 15.77
CA LEU A 155 0.74 6.98 15.18
C LEU A 155 2.21 7.43 15.14
N GLY A 156 3.09 6.64 15.76
CA GLY A 156 4.53 6.91 15.81
C GLY A 156 5.18 6.88 14.42
N SER A 157 6.38 7.46 14.30
CA SER A 157 7.13 7.45 13.03
C SER A 157 7.43 6.04 12.53
N LEU A 158 7.81 5.12 13.42
CA LEU A 158 8.04 3.71 13.09
C LEU A 158 6.78 2.99 12.60
N GLN A 159 5.60 3.41 13.05
CA GLN A 159 4.34 2.87 12.52
C GLN A 159 4.06 3.43 11.14
N ARG A 160 4.11 4.76 11.00
CA ARG A 160 3.78 5.45 9.76
C ARG A 160 4.73 5.09 8.61
N PHE A 161 6.02 5.39 8.79
CA PHE A 161 7.02 5.18 7.74
C PHE A 161 7.50 3.73 7.69
N GLY A 162 7.60 3.05 8.84
CA GLY A 162 7.96 1.63 8.85
C GLY A 162 6.93 0.74 8.16
N ALA A 163 5.66 1.16 8.05
CA ALA A 163 4.67 0.43 7.27
C ALA A 163 5.00 0.44 5.78
N VAL A 164 5.51 1.56 5.27
CA VAL A 164 5.96 1.67 3.87
C VAL A 164 7.07 0.65 3.60
N ASP A 165 8.07 0.60 4.46
CA ASP A 165 9.18 -0.36 4.35
C ASP A 165 8.67 -1.81 4.40
N ASP A 166 7.69 -2.08 5.27
CA ASP A 166 7.10 -3.40 5.41
C ASP A 166 6.31 -3.83 4.17
N GLU A 167 5.49 -2.94 3.61
CA GLU A 167 4.70 -3.22 2.42
C GLU A 167 5.58 -3.36 1.18
N VAL A 168 6.61 -2.54 1.02
CA VAL A 168 7.60 -2.70 -0.06
C VAL A 168 8.35 -4.02 0.08
N ARG A 169 8.84 -4.36 1.28
CA ARG A 169 9.53 -5.63 1.50
C ARG A 169 8.64 -6.82 1.22
N SER A 170 7.34 -6.73 1.52
CA SER A 170 6.37 -7.76 1.18
C SER A 170 6.22 -7.87 -0.34
N ALA A 171 6.01 -6.75 -1.04
CA ALA A 171 5.84 -6.69 -2.48
C ALA A 171 7.05 -7.25 -3.26
N LEU A 172 8.27 -6.94 -2.83
CA LEU A 172 9.51 -7.44 -3.44
C LEU A 172 9.64 -8.98 -3.40
N ARG A 173 8.89 -9.65 -2.51
CA ARG A 173 8.92 -11.11 -2.33
C ARG A 173 7.76 -11.84 -3.02
N MET A 174 6.83 -11.12 -3.64
CA MET A 174 5.64 -11.72 -4.24
C MET A 174 5.89 -12.42 -5.59
N PRO A 175 6.71 -11.87 -6.52
CA PRO A 175 6.94 -12.56 -7.79
C PRO A 175 7.62 -13.91 -7.59
N ASP A 176 7.16 -14.94 -8.32
CA ASP A 176 7.82 -16.25 -8.36
C ASP A 176 9.26 -16.18 -8.87
N SER A 177 9.50 -15.27 -9.82
CA SER A 177 10.83 -14.95 -10.35
C SER A 177 11.15 -13.48 -10.10
N ALA A 178 12.19 -13.24 -9.31
CA ALA A 178 12.57 -11.89 -8.89
C ALA A 178 14.07 -11.60 -9.13
N PRO A 179 14.56 -11.66 -10.40
CA PRO A 179 15.98 -11.49 -10.71
C PRO A 179 16.52 -10.10 -10.33
N TYR A 180 15.65 -9.10 -10.18
CA TYR A 180 16.01 -7.73 -9.81
C TYR A 180 15.74 -7.40 -8.34
N ALA A 181 15.36 -8.39 -7.50
CA ALA A 181 14.98 -8.16 -6.11
C ALA A 181 16.06 -7.42 -5.29
N GLY A 182 17.34 -7.73 -5.49
CA GLY A 182 18.45 -7.06 -4.79
C GLY A 182 18.64 -5.60 -5.21
N GLU A 183 18.52 -5.31 -6.50
CA GLU A 183 18.59 -3.93 -7.03
C GLU A 183 17.38 -3.12 -6.55
N ALA A 184 16.18 -3.70 -6.65
CA ALA A 184 14.96 -3.07 -6.20
C ALA A 184 14.99 -2.81 -4.68
N ALA A 185 15.41 -3.79 -3.86
CA ALA A 185 15.56 -3.61 -2.41
C ALA A 185 16.53 -2.46 -2.07
N THR A 186 17.64 -2.36 -2.80
CA THR A 186 18.59 -1.25 -2.66
C THR A 186 17.95 0.09 -3.03
N ALA A 187 17.22 0.15 -4.15
CA ALA A 187 16.53 1.36 -4.61
C ALA A 187 15.49 1.86 -3.60
N PHE A 188 14.71 0.94 -3.00
CA PHE A 188 13.71 1.28 -1.98
C PHE A 188 14.31 1.45 -0.57
N GLY A 189 15.60 1.17 -0.36
CA GLY A 189 16.25 1.31 0.94
C GLY A 189 15.78 0.28 1.98
N VAL A 190 15.34 -0.90 1.55
CA VAL A 190 14.87 -1.98 2.43
C VAL A 190 15.80 -3.18 2.40
N SER A 191 15.85 -3.95 3.50
CA SER A 191 16.55 -5.23 3.55
C SER A 191 15.58 -6.40 3.36
N LEU A 192 15.93 -7.33 2.46
CA LEU A 192 15.21 -8.60 2.25
C LEU A 192 15.53 -9.64 3.33
N GLU A 193 16.60 -9.47 4.09
CA GLU A 193 16.94 -10.34 5.22
C GLU A 193 16.14 -10.00 6.49
N GLN A 194 15.53 -8.81 6.53
CA GLN A 194 14.71 -8.40 7.66
C GLN A 194 13.43 -9.26 7.74
N LYS A 195 13.33 -10.05 8.81
CA LYS A 195 12.20 -10.95 9.11
C LYS A 195 11.06 -10.24 9.84
N LEU A 196 11.40 -9.40 10.83
CA LEU A 196 10.40 -8.70 11.64
C LEU A 196 10.01 -7.38 10.97
N ARG A 197 8.72 -7.10 10.93
CA ARG A 197 8.16 -5.81 10.51
C ARG A 197 8.78 -4.66 11.31
N THR A 198 8.92 -3.50 10.69
CA THR A 198 9.29 -2.25 11.36
C THR A 198 8.09 -1.65 12.07
N SER A 199 6.91 -1.72 11.45
CA SER A 199 5.65 -1.18 11.97
C SER A 199 4.85 -2.18 12.79
N CYS A 200 4.09 -1.65 13.75
CA CYS A 200 3.06 -2.41 14.47
C CYS A 200 1.69 -2.20 13.79
N CYS A 201 1.09 -3.28 13.27
CA CYS A 201 -0.24 -3.26 12.63
C CYS A 201 -1.42 -3.26 13.62
N TYR A 202 -1.15 -3.40 14.92
CA TYR A 202 -2.11 -3.51 16.01
C TYR A 202 -3.10 -4.68 15.99
N PHE A 203 -3.19 -5.51 14.95
CA PHE A 203 -4.22 -6.58 14.90
C PHE A 203 -4.21 -7.54 16.09
N TYR A 204 -3.06 -7.78 16.74
CA TYR A 204 -2.98 -8.60 17.95
C TYR A 204 -3.82 -8.10 19.13
N VAL A 205 -4.29 -6.84 19.10
CA VAL A 205 -5.17 -6.28 20.14
C VAL A 205 -6.63 -6.66 19.94
N LEU A 206 -6.98 -7.21 18.77
CA LEU A 206 -8.33 -7.70 18.50
C LEU A 206 -8.55 -9.04 19.22
N PRO A 207 -9.77 -9.30 19.73
CA PRO A 207 -10.07 -10.55 20.40
C PRO A 207 -9.72 -11.76 19.54
N ARG A 208 -9.03 -12.74 20.14
CA ARG A 208 -8.65 -14.03 19.50
C ARG A 208 -7.71 -13.89 18.30
N VAL A 209 -7.09 -12.73 18.09
CA VAL A 209 -6.05 -12.54 17.06
C VAL A 209 -4.67 -12.63 17.72
N ASN A 210 -3.86 -13.59 17.25
CA ASN A 210 -2.48 -13.72 17.71
C ASN A 210 -1.54 -12.79 16.93
N ALA A 211 -0.47 -12.34 17.57
CA ALA A 211 0.60 -11.64 16.87
C ALA A 211 1.22 -12.54 15.79
N CYS A 212 1.34 -12.03 14.56
CA CYS A 212 1.97 -12.76 13.47
C CYS A 212 3.48 -12.93 13.73
N THR A 213 4.10 -13.96 13.13
CA THR A 213 5.53 -14.28 13.31
C THR A 213 6.48 -13.16 12.92
N THR A 214 6.02 -12.18 12.13
CA THR A 214 6.78 -10.99 11.75
C THR A 214 6.54 -9.79 12.67
N CYS A 215 5.82 -9.94 13.79
CA CYS A 215 5.44 -8.81 14.64
C CYS A 215 6.68 -8.13 15.27
N PRO A 216 6.79 -6.78 15.27
CA PRO A 216 7.91 -6.09 15.91
C PRO A 216 7.99 -6.30 17.44
N ARG A 217 6.92 -6.83 18.05
CA ARG A 217 6.89 -7.15 19.48
C ARG A 217 7.77 -8.34 19.88
N PHE A 218 8.25 -9.11 18.91
CA PHE A 218 9.18 -10.22 19.14
C PHE A 218 10.65 -9.82 19.05
N ARG A 219 10.93 -8.52 18.90
CA ARG A 219 12.28 -7.95 19.02
C ARG A 219 12.74 -7.93 20.46
#